data_AF-A0A1Y4UVN3-F1
#
_entry.id   AF-A0A1Y4UVN3-F1
#
_cell.length_a   1.000
_cell.length_b   1.000
_cell.length_c   1.000
_cell.angle_alpha   90.00
_cell.angle_beta   90.00
_cell.angle_gamma   90.00
#
_symmetry.space_group_name_H-M   'P 1'
#
loop_
_entity.id
_entity.type
_entity.pdbx_description
1 polymer ?
#
loop_
_entity_poly.entity_id
_entity_poly.type
_entity_poly.pdbx_seq_one_letter_code
_entity_poly.pdbx_strand_id
1 'polypeptide(L)'
;MNTNLNELVVAIYARAAMDRRETGVSDLSVAASKIRNNIRHGRAVDPVEGIPAKYIPDFAALQAREKAMGEDAFAQAWTAMNARRQARYTDLCRLWEAGDYDDMVRLMTEYTPMPLVEDRNE
;
A
#
# COMPACT_ATOMS: atom_id res chain seq x y z
N MET A 1 16.59 -1.12 7.65
CA MET A 1 15.64 -0.28 6.89
C MET A 1 14.26 -0.46 7.50
N ASN A 2 13.58 0.64 7.82
CA ASN A 2 12.29 0.64 8.49
C ASN A 2 11.19 0.51 7.40
N THR A 3 10.94 -0.70 6.88
CA THR A 3 10.04 -0.91 5.72
C THR A 3 8.60 -0.50 6.06
N ASN A 4 8.21 0.74 5.83
CA ASN A 4 6.87 1.21 6.17
C ASN A 4 5.85 0.51 5.26
N LEU A 5 4.77 -0.08 5.80
CA LEU A 5 3.74 -0.73 4.98
C LEU A 5 3.11 0.22 3.95
N ASN A 6 3.22 1.53 4.16
CA ASN A 6 2.84 2.55 3.20
C ASN A 6 3.53 2.43 1.84
N GLU A 7 4.76 1.92 1.78
CA GLU A 7 5.50 1.70 0.53
C GLU A 7 4.80 0.69 -0.39
N LEU A 8 3.97 -0.19 0.19
CA LEU A 8 3.20 -1.19 -0.55
C LEU A 8 2.12 -0.56 -1.45
N VAL A 9 1.80 0.73 -1.29
CA VAL A 9 0.81 1.41 -2.13
C VAL A 9 1.14 1.28 -3.62
N VAL A 10 2.42 1.38 -3.99
CA VAL A 10 2.86 1.28 -5.39
C VAL A 10 2.64 -0.14 -5.91
N ALA A 11 3.00 -1.15 -5.12
CA ALA A 11 2.81 -2.55 -5.49
C ALA A 11 1.32 -2.94 -5.60
N ILE A 12 0.45 -2.37 -4.75
CA ILE A 12 -1.01 -2.59 -4.82
C ILE A 12 -1.57 -2.02 -6.12
N TYR A 13 -1.18 -0.79 -6.50
CA TYR A 13 -1.64 -0.19 -7.75
C TYR A 13 -1.09 -0.93 -8.98
N ALA A 14 0.17 -1.37 -8.93
CA ALA A 14 0.76 -2.20 -9.97
C ALA A 14 -0.01 -3.51 -10.17
N ARG A 15 -0.33 -4.23 -9.09
CA ARG A 15 -1.11 -5.47 -9.16
C ARG A 15 -2.53 -5.22 -9.68
N ALA A 16 -3.17 -4.12 -9.30
CA ALA A 16 -4.48 -3.75 -9.84
C ALA A 16 -4.41 -3.42 -11.35
N ALA A 17 -3.34 -2.76 -11.79
CA ALA A 17 -3.11 -2.49 -13.21
C ALA A 17 -2.85 -3.78 -14.01
N MET A 18 -2.15 -4.75 -13.43
CA MET A 18 -1.98 -6.09 -14.00
C MET A 18 -3.33 -6.83 -14.08
N ASP A 19 -4.11 -6.83 -13.00
CA ASP A 19 -5.45 -7.45 -12.95
C ASP A 19 -6.38 -6.86 -14.02
N ARG A 20 -6.31 -5.54 -14.27
CA ARG A 20 -7.06 -4.87 -15.34
C ARG A 20 -6.67 -5.39 -16.73
N ARG A 21 -5.40 -5.68 -16.96
CA ARG A 21 -4.91 -6.23 -18.23
C ARG A 21 -5.31 -7.69 -18.42
N GLU A 22 -5.31 -8.47 -17.33
CA GLU A 22 -5.63 -9.90 -17.36
C GLU A 22 -7.14 -10.18 -17.43
N THR A 23 -7.95 -9.42 -16.68
CA THR A 23 -9.36 -9.72 -16.43
C THR A 23 -10.32 -8.61 -16.87
N GLY A 24 -9.79 -7.46 -17.29
CA GLY A 24 -10.59 -6.27 -17.61
C GLY A 24 -11.05 -5.45 -16.40
N VAL A 25 -10.83 -5.94 -15.17
CA VAL A 25 -11.29 -5.31 -13.92
C VAL A 25 -10.10 -4.84 -13.09
N SER A 26 -10.18 -3.60 -12.58
CA SER A 26 -9.18 -3.01 -11.69
C SER A 26 -9.79 -2.85 -10.30
N ASP A 27 -9.49 -3.76 -9.36
CA ASP A 27 -9.95 -3.67 -7.97
C ASP A 27 -8.75 -3.60 -7.02
N LEU A 28 -8.58 -2.44 -6.37
CA LEU A 28 -7.49 -2.22 -5.44
C LEU A 28 -7.63 -3.02 -4.14
N SER A 29 -8.83 -3.43 -3.75
CA SER A 29 -9.06 -4.28 -2.57
C SER A 29 -8.65 -5.72 -2.85
N VAL A 30 -8.97 -6.23 -4.05
CA VAL A 30 -8.48 -7.54 -4.52
C VAL A 30 -6.96 -7.52 -4.64
N ALA A 31 -6.40 -6.49 -5.28
CA ALA A 31 -4.96 -6.32 -5.41
C ALA A 31 -4.26 -6.24 -4.04
N ALA A 32 -4.80 -5.48 -3.09
CA ALA A 32 -4.28 -5.43 -1.72
C ALA A 32 -4.30 -6.81 -1.05
N SER A 33 -5.35 -7.60 -1.27
CA SER A 33 -5.48 -8.96 -0.71
C SER A 33 -4.42 -9.91 -1.30
N LYS A 34 -4.13 -9.81 -2.61
CA LYS A 34 -3.04 -10.53 -3.26
C LYS A 34 -1.67 -10.18 -2.67
N ILE A 35 -1.40 -8.88 -2.47
CA ILE A 35 -0.16 -8.43 -1.81
C ILE A 35 -0.07 -8.98 -0.38
N ARG A 36 -1.17 -8.98 0.37
CA ARG A 36 -1.21 -9.56 1.73
C ARG A 36 -0.92 -11.07 1.71
N ASN A 37 -1.44 -11.78 0.71
CA ASN A 37 -1.20 -13.20 0.52
C ASN A 37 0.27 -13.49 0.22
N ASN A 38 0.90 -12.70 -0.65
CA ASN A 38 2.34 -12.80 -0.92
C ASN A 38 3.18 -12.63 0.36
N ILE A 39 2.84 -11.65 1.20
CA ILE A 39 3.49 -11.43 2.49
C ILE A 39 3.32 -12.65 3.40
N ARG A 40 2.10 -13.17 3.54
CA ARG A 40 1.81 -14.35 4.36
C ARG A 40 2.64 -15.56 3.92
N HIS A 41 2.85 -15.72 2.62
CA HIS A 41 3.67 -16.80 2.06
C HIS A 41 5.18 -16.50 1.99
N GLY A 42 5.60 -15.24 2.19
CA GLY A 42 6.99 -14.82 2.08
C GLY A 42 7.55 -14.86 0.66
N ARG A 43 6.69 -14.90 -0.36
CA ARG A 43 7.07 -14.98 -1.78
C ARG A 43 5.99 -14.38 -2.67
N ALA A 44 6.35 -14.04 -3.91
CA ALA A 44 5.40 -13.58 -4.92
C ALA A 44 4.55 -14.74 -5.45
N VAL A 45 3.40 -15.01 -4.81
CA VAL A 45 2.37 -15.91 -5.35
C VAL A 45 1.65 -15.24 -6.52
N ASP A 46 1.27 -13.98 -6.32
CA ASP A 46 0.76 -13.08 -7.34
C ASP A 46 1.85 -12.05 -7.68
N PRO A 47 2.54 -12.16 -8.84
CA PRO A 47 3.67 -11.30 -9.15
C PRO A 47 3.25 -9.83 -9.30
N VAL A 48 4.22 -8.94 -9.05
CA VAL A 48 4.10 -7.50 -9.21
C VAL A 48 5.19 -7.05 -10.19
N GLU A 49 4.78 -6.48 -11.32
CA GLU A 49 5.66 -6.07 -12.41
C GLU A 49 5.26 -4.69 -12.97
N GLY A 50 6.09 -4.13 -13.85
CA GLY A 50 5.81 -2.84 -14.50
C GLY A 50 6.07 -1.61 -13.64
N ILE A 51 6.78 -1.76 -12.53
CA ILE A 51 7.24 -0.68 -11.64
C ILE A 51 8.75 -0.79 -11.38
N PRO A 52 9.43 0.31 -10.99
CA PRO A 52 10.84 0.27 -10.63
C PRO A 52 11.13 -0.72 -9.50
N ALA A 53 12.29 -1.39 -9.57
CA ALA A 53 12.69 -2.43 -8.62
C ALA A 53 12.66 -1.99 -7.15
N LYS A 54 12.91 -0.71 -6.87
CA LYS A 54 12.85 -0.14 -5.51
C LYS A 54 11.46 -0.23 -4.85
N TYR A 55 10.40 -0.41 -5.64
CA TYR A 55 9.02 -0.54 -5.17
C TYR A 55 8.49 -1.97 -5.20
N ILE A 56 9.28 -2.93 -5.68
CA ILE A 56 8.91 -4.33 -5.62
C ILE A 56 9.11 -4.81 -4.17
N PRO A 57 8.07 -5.28 -3.47
CA PRO A 57 8.19 -5.64 -2.06
C PRO A 57 9.09 -6.85 -1.86
N ASP A 58 9.98 -6.79 -0.86
CA ASP A 58 10.66 -7.97 -0.34
C ASP A 58 9.68 -8.76 0.56
N PHE A 59 8.97 -9.71 -0.05
CA PHE A 59 7.97 -10.50 0.65
C PHE A 59 8.56 -11.37 1.76
N ALA A 60 9.81 -11.85 1.61
CA ALA A 60 10.47 -12.65 2.63
C ALA A 60 10.76 -11.80 3.87
N ALA A 61 11.29 -10.59 3.68
CA ALA A 61 11.51 -9.63 4.77
C ALA A 61 10.19 -9.20 5.43
N LEU A 62 9.13 -8.99 4.66
CA LEU A 62 7.81 -8.64 5.18
C LEU A 62 7.18 -9.78 5.99
N GLN A 63 7.33 -11.03 5.56
CA GLN A 63 6.88 -12.19 6.33
C GLN A 63 7.65 -12.32 7.65
N ALA A 64 8.98 -12.14 7.63
CA ALA A 64 9.79 -12.16 8.84
C ALA A 64 9.36 -11.06 9.82
N ARG A 65 9.05 -9.88 9.29
CA ARG A 65 8.51 -8.76 10.09
C ARG A 65 7.13 -9.06 10.67
N GLU A 66 6.21 -9.63 9.90
CA GLU A 66 4.90 -10.07 10.41
C GLU A 66 5.05 -11.04 11.58
N LYS A 67 5.93 -12.04 11.45
CA LYS A 67 6.24 -12.99 12.53
C LYS A 67 6.85 -12.32 13.76
N ALA A 68 7.73 -11.32 13.56
CA ALA A 68 8.39 -10.60 14.65
C ALA A 68 7.44 -9.63 15.38
N MET A 69 6.53 -8.98 14.65
CA MET A 69 5.54 -8.06 15.23
C MET A 69 4.37 -8.78 15.90
N GLY A 70 4.05 -9.99 15.44
CA GLY A 70 2.80 -10.69 15.76
C GLY A 70 1.68 -10.34 14.78
N GLU A 71 0.80 -11.33 14.54
CA GLU A 71 -0.26 -11.24 13.52
C GLU A 71 -1.22 -10.07 13.79
N ASP A 72 -1.62 -9.85 15.05
CA ASP A 72 -2.54 -8.77 15.42
C ASP A 72 -1.97 -7.38 15.18
N ALA A 73 -0.72 -7.14 15.59
CA ALA A 73 -0.04 -5.86 15.39
C ALA A 73 0.18 -5.58 13.89
N PHE A 74 0.53 -6.61 13.12
CA PHE A 74 0.65 -6.49 11.68
C PHE A 74 -0.70 -6.20 11.02
N ALA A 75 -1.77 -6.88 11.45
CA ALA A 75 -3.12 -6.66 10.95
C ALA A 75 -3.63 -5.23 11.24
N GLN A 76 -3.33 -4.69 12.42
CA GLN A 76 -3.64 -3.29 12.75
C GLN A 76 -2.87 -2.31 11.85
N ALA A 77 -1.57 -2.52 11.65
CA ALA A 77 -0.76 -1.69 10.76
C ALA A 77 -1.24 -1.76 9.30
N TRP A 78 -1.61 -2.96 8.84
CA TRP A 78 -2.20 -3.20 7.52
C TRP A 78 -3.54 -2.48 7.34
N THR A 79 -4.38 -2.51 8.38
CA THR A 79 -5.68 -1.82 8.39
C THR A 79 -5.51 -0.32 8.32
N ALA A 80 -4.59 0.24 9.12
CA ALA A 80 -4.26 1.66 9.09
C ALA A 80 -3.73 2.13 7.72
N MET A 81 -2.86 1.33 7.09
CA MET A 81 -2.38 1.61 5.74
C MET A 81 -3.53 1.60 4.71
N ASN A 82 -4.42 0.61 4.75
CA ASN A 82 -5.57 0.57 3.84
C ASN A 82 -6.54 1.73 4.05
N ALA A 83 -6.81 2.11 5.29
CA ALA A 83 -7.65 3.27 5.59
C ALA A 83 -7.05 4.57 5.00
N ARG A 84 -5.73 4.77 5.13
CA ARG A 84 -5.04 5.91 4.50
C ARG A 84 -5.13 5.88 2.98
N ARG A 85 -4.91 4.71 2.37
CA ARG A 85 -5.03 4.51 0.92
C ARG A 85 -6.42 4.87 0.42
N GLN A 86 -7.47 4.41 1.11
CA GLN A 86 -8.86 4.72 0.77
C GLN A 86 -9.14 6.22 0.90
N ALA A 87 -8.70 6.86 1.99
CA ALA A 87 -8.91 8.29 2.22
C ALA A 87 -8.21 9.18 1.17
N ARG A 88 -7.15 8.68 0.51
CA ARG A 88 -6.33 9.40 -0.46
C ARG A 88 -6.52 8.92 -1.90
N TYR A 89 -7.55 8.12 -2.15
CA TYR A 89 -7.72 7.39 -3.40
C TYR A 89 -7.56 8.28 -4.65
N THR A 90 -8.24 9.43 -4.69
CA THR A 90 -8.22 10.36 -5.84
C THR A 90 -6.82 10.88 -6.14
N ASP A 91 -6.07 11.30 -5.10
CA ASP A 91 -4.73 11.84 -5.29
C ASP A 91 -3.71 10.75 -5.63
N LEU A 92 -3.85 9.58 -5.02
CA LEU A 92 -3.05 8.41 -5.37
C LEU A 92 -3.26 7.96 -6.82
N CYS A 93 -4.49 8.03 -7.34
CA CYS A 93 -4.77 7.76 -8.75
C CYS A 93 -4.07 8.74 -9.68
N ARG A 94 -4.12 10.05 -9.36
CA ARG A 94 -3.42 11.09 -10.15
C ARG A 94 -1.91 10.86 -10.17
N LEU A 95 -1.32 10.60 -9.01
CA LEU A 95 0.11 10.33 -8.89
C LEU A 95 0.51 9.05 -9.62
N TRP A 96 -0.31 8.00 -9.55
CA TRP A 96 -0.09 6.76 -10.30
C TRP A 96 -0.11 7.00 -11.82
N GLU A 97 -1.08 7.75 -12.33
CA GLU A 97 -1.17 8.11 -13.76
C GLU A 97 0.01 8.97 -14.21
N ALA A 98 0.54 9.83 -13.33
CA ALA A 98 1.74 10.61 -13.57
C ALA A 98 3.06 9.80 -13.47
N GLY A 99 3.00 8.56 -12.96
CA GLY A 99 4.18 7.75 -12.67
C GLY A 99 4.99 8.24 -11.47
N ASP A 100 4.41 9.09 -10.62
CA ASP A 100 5.06 9.70 -9.46
C ASP A 100 4.94 8.82 -8.22
N TYR A 101 5.68 7.73 -8.23
CA TYR A 101 5.64 6.72 -7.16
C TYR A 101 6.25 7.21 -5.84
N ASP A 102 7.22 8.14 -5.89
CA ASP A 102 7.84 8.67 -4.68
C ASP A 102 6.81 9.53 -3.91
N ASP A 103 6.04 10.37 -4.62
CA ASP A 103 4.96 11.14 -4.00
C ASP A 103 3.78 10.28 -3.56
N MET A 104 3.50 9.13 -4.19
CA MET A 104 2.52 8.17 -3.67
C MET A 104 2.91 7.67 -2.27
N VAL A 105 4.19 7.28 -2.09
CA VAL A 105 4.71 6.80 -0.81
C VAL A 105 4.75 7.93 0.23
N ARG A 106 5.15 9.13 -0.19
CA ARG A 106 5.17 10.32 0.66
C ARG A 106 3.76 10.67 1.15
N LEU A 107 2.78 10.72 0.25
CA LEU A 107 1.38 11.01 0.57
C LEU A 107 0.82 10.02 1.60
N MET A 108 1.18 8.73 1.50
CA MET A 108 0.79 7.69 2.47
C MET A 108 1.47 7.85 3.84
N THR A 109 2.66 8.45 3.89
CA THR A 109 3.52 8.55 5.08
C THR A 109 3.30 9.84 5.84
N GLU A 110 3.10 10.96 5.15
CA GLU A 110 2.84 12.28 5.73
C GLU A 110 1.38 12.44 6.21
N TYR A 111 0.73 11.37 6.71
CA TYR A 111 -0.59 11.50 7.33
C TYR A 111 -0.50 12.28 8.64
N THR A 112 -0.70 13.58 8.54
CA THR A 112 -1.17 14.42 9.63
C THR A 112 -2.71 14.32 9.60
N PRO A 113 -3.38 13.68 10.58
CA PRO A 113 -4.81 13.92 10.74
C PRO A 113 -4.99 15.44 10.88
N MET A 114 -5.91 16.05 10.12
CA MET A 114 -6.24 17.45 10.37
C MET A 114 -6.55 17.58 11.87
N PRO A 115 -5.94 18.55 12.59
CA PRO A 115 -6.43 18.85 13.92
C PRO A 115 -7.93 19.12 13.77
N LEU A 116 -8.75 18.46 14.60
CA LEU A 116 -10.13 18.87 14.78
C LEU A 116 -10.07 20.38 14.99
N VAL A 117 -10.76 21.13 14.14
CA VAL A 117 -10.80 22.59 14.23
C VAL A 117 -11.25 22.88 15.66
N GLU A 118 -10.34 23.28 16.53
CA GLU A 118 -10.72 23.86 17.82
C GLU A 118 -11.49 25.12 17.47
N ASP A 119 -12.75 25.13 17.86
CA ASP A 119 -13.67 26.25 17.74
C ASP A 119 -12.93 27.54 18.12
N ARG A 120 -12.66 28.39 17.12
CA ARG A 120 -12.28 29.76 17.39
C ARG A 120 -13.54 30.49 17.81
N ASN A 121 -13.83 30.43 19.11
CA ASN A 121 -14.63 31.44 19.76
C ASN A 121 -13.79 32.72 19.86
N GLU A 122 -14.02 33.64 18.93
CA GLU A 122 -13.83 35.09 19.13
C GLU A 122 -15.07 35.83 18.62
#